data_AF-A0A9D8G2J1-F1
#
_entry.id   AF-A0A9D8G2J1-F1
#
_cell.length_a   1.000
_cell.length_b   1.000
_cell.length_c   1.000
_cell.angle_alpha   90.00
_cell.angle_beta   90.00
_cell.angle_gamma   90.00
#
_symmetry.space_group_name_H-M   'P 1'
#
loop_
_entity.id
_entity.type
_entity.pdbx_description
1 polymer ?
#
loop_
_entity_poly.entity_id
_entity_poly.type
_entity_poly.pdbx_seq_one_letter_code
_entity_poly.pdbx_strand_id
1 'polypeptide(L)'
;MVQIIRSFFILVGFGGFALAQDTFSIVAADSSTREVGSAGASCVDLFTFGLTDPSFLGDLVPNVGAINSQASYLPTNQNNARTRMLAGDSPAAIVNWLIANDAQSNPQVRQYGIVGFNGSTTSASGFTGTNCMDYKNHLTGSINGIYYSIQGNILLGQNILDSMEFMFRNASGDLSCRLMAALQGANVVGADTRCAVYGTSSLFAFLKVSQPTDAYNNPSFKIGVRTSGGTNIEPIDSLQTLFDAQKNCGNASIHLPSGVNPINIYPNPSCGDFTLKLPAESGSMYVVDMLGRLILKSTIQAGMTSFSIDKPGMYMVTVSTNLGTWVQMILVDAH
;
A
#
# COMPACT_ATOMS: atom_id res chain seq x y z
N MET A 1 -26.37 9.23 -65.38
CA MET A 1 -26.93 8.78 -64.09
C MET A 1 -25.82 8.01 -63.38
N VAL A 2 -25.01 8.70 -62.56
CA VAL A 2 -23.91 8.10 -61.80
C VAL A 2 -24.11 8.48 -60.34
N GLN A 3 -24.58 7.52 -59.55
CA GLN A 3 -24.76 7.65 -58.10
C GLN A 3 -23.39 7.59 -57.42
N ILE A 4 -23.00 8.70 -56.78
CA ILE A 4 -21.85 8.74 -55.87
C ILE A 4 -22.32 8.20 -54.52
N ILE A 5 -21.97 6.94 -54.22
CA ILE A 5 -22.16 6.32 -52.92
C ILE A 5 -21.14 6.96 -51.96
N ARG A 6 -21.62 7.82 -51.05
CA ARG A 6 -20.83 8.32 -49.93
C ARG A 6 -20.71 7.21 -48.88
N SER A 7 -19.54 6.59 -48.80
CA SER A 7 -19.22 5.64 -47.73
C SER A 7 -19.04 6.40 -46.41
N PHE A 8 -19.99 6.23 -45.49
CA PHE A 8 -19.86 6.67 -44.10
C PHE A 8 -18.92 5.71 -43.37
N PHE A 9 -17.66 6.12 -43.17
CA PHE A 9 -16.77 5.46 -42.22
C PHE A 9 -17.18 5.90 -40.82
N ILE A 10 -17.93 5.04 -40.11
CA ILE A 10 -18.15 5.17 -38.68
C ILE A 10 -16.87 4.68 -37.99
N LEU A 11 -16.05 5.62 -37.54
CA LEU A 11 -14.91 5.34 -36.66
C LEU A 11 -15.47 4.97 -35.28
N VAL A 12 -15.67 3.67 -35.03
CA VAL A 12 -15.99 3.17 -33.68
C VAL A 12 -14.70 3.26 -32.86
N GLY A 13 -14.53 4.38 -32.16
CA GLY A 13 -13.49 4.52 -31.14
C GLY A 13 -13.81 3.57 -29.98
N PHE A 14 -13.10 2.45 -29.91
CA PHE A 14 -13.03 1.66 -28.69
C PHE A 14 -12.25 2.47 -27.64
N GLY A 15 -12.97 3.27 -26.85
CA GLY A 15 -12.45 3.88 -25.63
C GLY A 15 -12.24 2.78 -24.59
N GLY A 16 -11.10 2.10 -24.64
CA GLY A 16 -10.63 1.27 -23.55
C GLY A 16 -10.28 2.16 -22.37
N PHE A 17 -11.16 2.27 -21.38
CA PHE A 17 -10.81 2.85 -20.08
C PHE A 17 -9.75 1.94 -19.45
N ALA A 18 -8.47 2.31 -19.56
CA ALA A 18 -7.39 1.65 -18.85
C ALA A 18 -7.55 1.97 -17.35
N LEU A 19 -8.14 1.05 -16.60
CA LEU A 19 -8.30 1.15 -15.15
C LEU A 19 -7.00 0.75 -14.44
N ALA A 20 -6.64 1.55 -13.44
CA ALA A 20 -5.58 1.38 -12.42
C ALA A 20 -4.39 0.50 -12.85
N GLN A 21 -3.34 1.15 -13.32
CA GLN A 21 -2.16 0.47 -13.86
C GLN A 21 -0.98 0.40 -12.90
N ASP A 22 -1.16 0.83 -11.65
CA ASP A 22 -0.04 1.22 -10.80
C ASP A 22 -0.54 1.31 -9.37
N THR A 23 -0.04 0.48 -8.46
CA THR A 23 -0.67 0.29 -7.14
C THR A 23 0.27 -0.48 -6.26
N PHE A 24 0.34 -0.12 -4.99
CA PHE A 24 0.85 -1.00 -3.94
C PHE A 24 -0.22 -1.21 -2.89
N SER A 25 -0.38 -2.46 -2.44
CA SER A 25 -1.43 -2.82 -1.50
C SER A 25 -1.10 -4.07 -0.71
N ILE A 26 -1.82 -4.25 0.40
CA ILE A 26 -1.70 -5.39 1.30
C ILE A 26 -3.10 -5.88 1.68
N VAL A 27 -3.25 -7.20 1.74
CA VAL A 27 -4.34 -7.86 2.48
C VAL A 27 -3.75 -8.66 3.63
N ALA A 28 -4.46 -8.71 4.76
CA ALA A 28 -4.03 -9.49 5.91
C ALA A 28 -5.22 -10.10 6.67
N ALA A 29 -4.99 -11.25 7.31
CA ALA A 29 -5.96 -11.98 8.11
C ALA A 29 -5.32 -12.46 9.40
N ASP A 30 -5.93 -12.12 10.55
CA ASP A 30 -5.50 -12.57 11.86
C ASP A 30 -6.23 -13.86 12.23
N SER A 31 -5.48 -14.96 12.40
CA SER A 31 -6.07 -16.27 12.74
C SER A 31 -6.67 -16.34 14.15
N SER A 32 -6.26 -15.46 15.06
CA SER A 32 -6.71 -15.43 16.45
C SER A 32 -8.00 -14.63 16.63
N THR A 33 -8.07 -13.43 16.04
CA THR A 33 -9.23 -12.53 16.15
C THR A 33 -10.25 -12.75 15.03
N ARG A 34 -9.85 -13.44 13.95
CA ARG A 34 -10.63 -13.61 12.71
C ARG A 34 -10.91 -12.31 11.97
N GLU A 35 -10.18 -11.24 12.31
CA GLU A 35 -10.20 -9.99 11.57
C GLU A 35 -9.55 -10.17 10.19
N VAL A 36 -10.11 -9.48 9.21
CA VAL A 36 -9.57 -9.39 7.85
C VAL A 36 -9.45 -7.93 7.46
N GLY A 37 -8.39 -7.57 6.77
CA GLY A 37 -8.13 -6.19 6.42
C GLY A 37 -7.43 -6.02 5.08
N SER A 38 -7.55 -4.81 4.55
CA SER A 38 -6.98 -4.39 3.28
C SER A 38 -6.55 -2.94 3.38
N ALA A 39 -5.37 -2.64 2.85
CA ALA A 39 -4.86 -1.29 2.70
C ALA A 39 -4.17 -1.15 1.34
N GLY A 40 -4.13 0.05 0.79
CA GLY A 40 -3.41 0.30 -0.45
C GLY A 40 -3.42 1.76 -0.86
N ALA A 41 -2.57 2.09 -1.82
CA ALA A 41 -2.45 3.41 -2.40
C ALA A 41 -2.01 3.34 -3.87
N SER A 42 -2.27 4.40 -4.62
CA SER A 42 -1.94 4.49 -6.05
C SER A 42 -1.99 5.92 -6.57
N CYS A 43 -1.23 6.21 -7.62
CA CYS A 43 -1.21 7.48 -8.34
C CYS A 43 -2.38 7.67 -9.33
N VAL A 44 -3.44 6.86 -9.24
CA VAL A 44 -4.66 7.08 -10.05
C VAL A 44 -5.45 8.26 -9.48
N ASP A 45 -5.71 9.27 -10.31
CA ASP A 45 -6.58 10.39 -9.94
C ASP A 45 -8.05 9.93 -9.90
N LEU A 46 -8.55 9.61 -8.71
CA LEU A 46 -9.91 9.07 -8.55
C LEU A 46 -11.01 10.06 -8.91
N PHE A 47 -10.74 11.37 -8.93
CA PHE A 47 -11.70 12.37 -9.40
C PHE A 47 -11.90 12.26 -10.91
N THR A 48 -10.81 12.10 -11.66
CA THR A 48 -10.82 11.93 -13.12
C THR A 48 -11.56 10.67 -13.54
N PHE A 49 -11.44 9.58 -12.77
CA PHE A 49 -12.14 8.32 -13.03
C PHE A 49 -13.55 8.24 -12.42
N GLY A 50 -14.02 9.29 -11.73
CA GLY A 50 -15.34 9.31 -11.10
C GLY A 50 -15.52 8.28 -9.97
N LEU A 51 -14.42 7.82 -9.37
CA LEU A 51 -14.45 6.84 -8.28
C LEU A 51 -14.53 7.56 -6.93
N THR A 52 -15.62 7.31 -6.21
CA THR A 52 -15.90 7.95 -4.91
C THR A 52 -15.29 7.20 -3.73
N ASP A 53 -15.15 5.88 -3.84
CA ASP A 53 -14.58 5.02 -2.80
C ASP A 53 -13.11 4.69 -3.11
N PRO A 54 -12.13 5.21 -2.34
CA PRO A 54 -10.72 4.88 -2.54
C PRO A 54 -10.38 3.42 -2.19
N SER A 55 -11.26 2.70 -1.50
CA SER A 55 -11.02 1.31 -1.07
C SER A 55 -11.47 0.23 -2.06
N PHE A 56 -11.83 0.61 -3.29
CA PHE A 56 -12.40 -0.28 -4.31
C PHE A 56 -11.51 -1.49 -4.67
N LEU A 57 -10.20 -1.38 -4.46
CA LEU A 57 -9.24 -2.45 -4.72
C LEU A 57 -9.42 -3.64 -3.78
N GLY A 58 -9.86 -3.37 -2.54
CA GLY A 58 -10.05 -4.39 -1.51
C GLY A 58 -11.49 -4.91 -1.46
N ASP A 59 -11.66 -6.20 -1.20
CA ASP A 59 -12.95 -6.83 -0.90
C ASP A 59 -12.78 -7.68 0.36
N LEU A 60 -13.52 -7.33 1.41
CA LEU A 60 -13.44 -8.00 2.71
C LEU A 60 -14.67 -8.87 2.87
N VAL A 61 -14.45 -10.16 3.14
CA VAL A 61 -15.51 -11.10 3.50
C VAL A 61 -15.34 -11.43 4.99
N PRO A 62 -16.11 -10.79 5.88
CA PRO A 62 -16.00 -10.95 7.33
C PRO A 62 -15.95 -12.42 7.75
N ASN A 63 -15.00 -12.77 8.62
CA ASN A 63 -14.74 -14.14 9.09
C ASN A 63 -14.38 -15.19 8.01
N VAL A 64 -14.13 -14.77 6.76
CA VAL A 64 -13.75 -15.68 5.65
C VAL A 64 -12.41 -15.29 5.03
N GLY A 65 -12.20 -14.02 4.66
CA GLY A 65 -10.95 -13.61 4.02
C GLY A 65 -10.97 -12.18 3.45
N ALA A 66 -9.87 -11.80 2.81
CA ALA A 66 -9.70 -10.53 2.13
C ALA A 66 -9.03 -10.72 0.76
N ILE A 67 -9.44 -9.89 -0.20
CA ILE A 67 -8.96 -9.91 -1.58
C ILE A 67 -8.55 -8.50 -1.97
N ASN A 68 -7.35 -8.33 -2.52
CA ASN A 68 -7.00 -7.16 -3.33
C ASN A 68 -6.88 -7.58 -4.80
N SER A 69 -7.48 -6.79 -5.68
CA SER A 69 -7.39 -6.95 -7.13
C SER A 69 -6.93 -5.63 -7.75
N GLN A 70 -5.85 -5.66 -8.51
CA GLN A 70 -5.23 -4.48 -9.12
C GLN A 70 -4.51 -4.85 -10.43
N ALA A 71 -3.86 -3.86 -11.06
CA ALA A 71 -3.24 -3.95 -12.40
C ALA A 71 -4.25 -4.35 -13.49
N SER A 72 -4.64 -3.41 -14.35
CA SER A 72 -5.79 -3.60 -15.25
C SER A 72 -7.01 -4.10 -14.46
N TYR A 73 -7.39 -3.35 -13.41
CA TYR A 73 -8.45 -3.75 -12.50
C TYR A 73 -9.75 -4.14 -13.25
N LEU A 74 -10.34 -5.28 -12.86
CA LEU A 74 -11.59 -5.78 -13.45
C LEU A 74 -12.56 -6.23 -12.35
N PRO A 75 -13.68 -5.50 -12.12
CA PRO A 75 -14.64 -5.82 -11.08
C PRO A 75 -15.17 -7.26 -11.14
N THR A 76 -15.35 -7.80 -12.35
CA THR A 76 -15.79 -9.18 -12.56
C THR A 76 -14.85 -10.20 -11.91
N ASN A 77 -13.54 -10.00 -12.01
CA ASN A 77 -12.56 -10.92 -11.41
C ASN A 77 -12.55 -10.82 -9.89
N GLN A 78 -12.72 -9.62 -9.32
CA GLN A 78 -12.85 -9.45 -7.86
C GLN A 78 -14.13 -10.13 -7.34
N ASN A 79 -15.27 -9.98 -8.05
CA ASN A 79 -16.52 -10.68 -7.73
C ASN A 79 -16.39 -12.21 -7.85
N ASN A 80 -15.67 -12.70 -8.86
CA ASN A 80 -15.38 -14.12 -9.01
C ASN A 80 -14.52 -14.62 -7.84
N ALA A 81 -13.48 -13.89 -7.45
CA ALA A 81 -12.63 -14.21 -6.31
C ALA A 81 -13.45 -14.34 -5.02
N ARG A 82 -14.36 -13.38 -4.76
CA ARG A 82 -15.30 -13.45 -3.63
C ARG A 82 -16.21 -14.67 -3.71
N THR A 83 -16.73 -14.99 -4.89
CA THR A 83 -17.59 -16.18 -5.09
C THR A 83 -16.84 -17.46 -4.76
N ARG A 84 -15.58 -17.59 -5.21
CA ARG A 84 -14.72 -18.75 -4.89
C ARG A 84 -14.38 -18.81 -3.39
N MET A 85 -14.08 -17.66 -2.78
CA MET A 85 -13.82 -17.55 -1.34
C MET A 85 -15.03 -18.01 -0.50
N LEU A 86 -16.24 -17.58 -0.85
CA LEU A 86 -17.49 -18.02 -0.19
C LEU A 86 -17.80 -19.51 -0.42
N ALA A 87 -17.29 -20.10 -1.50
CA ALA A 87 -17.38 -21.53 -1.77
C ALA A 87 -16.38 -22.37 -0.94
N GLY A 88 -15.50 -21.73 -0.17
CA GLY A 88 -14.50 -22.40 0.68
C GLY A 88 -13.18 -22.72 -0.02
N ASP A 89 -12.93 -22.16 -1.20
CA ASP A 89 -11.65 -22.33 -1.87
C ASP A 89 -10.50 -21.70 -1.08
N SER A 90 -9.35 -22.38 -1.04
CA SER A 90 -8.13 -21.78 -0.50
C SER A 90 -7.66 -20.59 -1.35
N PRO A 91 -6.95 -19.59 -0.78
CA PRO A 91 -6.33 -18.50 -1.53
C PRO A 91 -5.58 -18.92 -2.80
N ALA A 92 -4.77 -19.99 -2.73
CA ALA A 92 -4.06 -20.52 -3.89
C ALA A 92 -5.01 -21.11 -4.95
N ALA A 93 -6.08 -21.79 -4.53
CA ALA A 93 -7.11 -22.29 -5.45
C ALA A 93 -7.87 -21.14 -6.12
N ILE A 94 -8.17 -20.07 -5.39
CA ILE A 94 -8.82 -18.87 -5.95
C ILE A 94 -7.90 -18.22 -6.98
N VAL A 95 -6.62 -18.01 -6.67
CA VAL A 95 -5.63 -17.47 -7.63
C VAL A 95 -5.56 -18.31 -8.90
N ASN A 96 -5.38 -19.63 -8.78
CA ASN A 96 -5.32 -20.52 -9.94
C ASN A 96 -6.60 -20.49 -10.77
N TRP A 97 -7.75 -20.43 -10.10
CA TRP A 97 -9.04 -20.31 -10.76
C TRP A 97 -9.14 -18.99 -11.54
N LEU A 98 -8.73 -17.86 -10.96
CA LEU A 98 -8.73 -16.55 -11.63
C LEU A 98 -7.79 -16.52 -12.83
N ILE A 99 -6.63 -17.18 -12.76
CA ILE A 99 -5.71 -17.29 -13.90
C ILE A 99 -6.38 -18.07 -15.05
N ALA A 100 -6.99 -19.20 -14.74
CA ALA A 100 -7.65 -20.04 -15.74
C ALA A 100 -8.96 -19.43 -16.30
N ASN A 101 -9.61 -18.54 -15.54
CA ASN A 101 -10.94 -18.01 -15.83
C ASN A 101 -10.98 -16.47 -15.82
N ASP A 102 -9.87 -15.80 -16.18
CA ASP A 102 -9.85 -14.34 -16.31
C ASP A 102 -10.98 -13.91 -17.23
N ALA A 103 -11.83 -12.97 -16.79
CA ALA A 103 -13.03 -12.61 -17.54
C ALA A 103 -12.74 -11.96 -18.91
N GLN A 104 -11.50 -11.55 -19.19
CA GLN A 104 -11.06 -11.10 -20.52
C GLN A 104 -9.98 -12.01 -21.13
N SER A 105 -9.80 -13.22 -20.58
CA SER A 105 -8.80 -14.21 -21.03
C SER A 105 -7.37 -13.67 -21.08
N ASN A 106 -7.04 -12.69 -20.23
CA ASN A 106 -5.72 -12.11 -20.13
C ASN A 106 -5.29 -11.94 -18.65
N PRO A 107 -5.04 -13.04 -17.93
CA PRO A 107 -4.60 -12.96 -16.55
C PRO A 107 -3.22 -12.29 -16.41
N GLN A 108 -2.38 -12.30 -17.45
CA GLN A 108 -1.00 -11.81 -17.36
C GLN A 108 -0.89 -10.29 -17.18
N VAL A 109 -1.97 -9.53 -17.37
CA VAL A 109 -2.00 -8.09 -17.05
C VAL A 109 -2.58 -7.78 -15.66
N ARG A 110 -2.90 -8.81 -14.87
CA ARG A 110 -3.59 -8.72 -13.57
C ARG A 110 -2.65 -8.95 -12.41
N GLN A 111 -3.04 -8.43 -11.25
CA GLN A 111 -2.39 -8.69 -9.98
C GLN A 111 -3.42 -8.94 -8.87
N TYR A 112 -3.20 -10.00 -8.09
CA TYR A 112 -4.09 -10.44 -7.01
C TYR A 112 -3.31 -10.66 -5.73
N GLY A 113 -3.90 -10.28 -4.59
CA GLY A 113 -3.47 -10.68 -3.26
C GLY A 113 -4.67 -11.22 -2.49
N ILE A 114 -4.57 -12.42 -1.93
CA ILE A 114 -5.69 -13.08 -1.27
C ILE A 114 -5.20 -13.70 0.03
N VAL A 115 -5.94 -13.45 1.11
CA VAL A 115 -5.82 -14.16 2.38
C VAL A 115 -7.16 -14.73 2.78
N GLY A 116 -7.17 -15.85 3.46
CA GLY A 116 -8.43 -16.44 3.88
C GLY A 116 -8.30 -17.60 4.85
N PHE A 117 -9.45 -17.95 5.41
CA PHE A 117 -9.63 -19.01 6.37
C PHE A 117 -10.34 -20.19 5.70
N ASN A 118 -9.72 -21.36 5.73
CA ASN A 118 -10.36 -22.63 5.43
C ASN A 118 -10.48 -23.43 6.74
N GLY A 119 -11.64 -23.31 7.38
CA GLY A 119 -11.83 -23.77 8.77
C GLY A 119 -10.84 -23.06 9.71
N SER A 120 -10.01 -23.86 10.40
CA SER A 120 -8.94 -23.38 11.28
C SER A 120 -7.64 -23.04 10.56
N THR A 121 -7.52 -23.34 9.27
CA THR A 121 -6.31 -23.07 8.49
C THR A 121 -6.39 -21.67 7.88
N THR A 122 -5.43 -20.81 8.18
CA THR A 122 -5.27 -19.52 7.51
C THR A 122 -4.14 -19.61 6.50
N SER A 123 -4.32 -19.02 5.32
CA SER A 123 -3.26 -18.95 4.30
C SER A 123 -3.36 -17.67 3.48
N ALA A 124 -2.32 -17.41 2.70
CA ALA A 124 -2.22 -16.29 1.78
C ALA A 124 -1.69 -16.77 0.42
N SER A 125 -2.08 -16.10 -0.65
CA SER A 125 -1.54 -16.31 -2.00
C SER A 125 -1.57 -14.99 -2.76
N GLY A 126 -0.52 -14.75 -3.54
CA GLY A 126 -0.43 -13.64 -4.48
C GLY A 126 -0.33 -14.15 -5.92
N PHE A 127 -0.55 -13.25 -6.87
CA PHE A 127 -0.22 -13.45 -8.27
C PHE A 127 0.12 -12.11 -8.91
N THR A 128 1.20 -12.08 -9.69
CA THR A 128 1.61 -10.95 -10.51
C THR A 128 1.78 -11.46 -11.92
N GLY A 129 0.92 -11.02 -12.83
CA GLY A 129 1.04 -11.38 -14.24
C GLY A 129 2.31 -10.82 -14.87
N THR A 130 2.91 -11.56 -15.81
CA THR A 130 4.18 -11.17 -16.43
C THR A 130 4.10 -9.90 -17.27
N ASN A 131 2.88 -9.51 -17.67
CA ASN A 131 2.59 -8.33 -18.48
C ASN A 131 2.05 -7.15 -17.66
N CYS A 132 2.02 -7.23 -16.32
CA CYS A 132 1.91 -5.99 -15.54
C CYS A 132 3.15 -5.12 -15.80
N MET A 133 3.07 -3.82 -15.54
CA MET A 133 4.18 -2.91 -15.81
C MET A 133 5.20 -2.92 -14.66
N ASP A 134 6.48 -2.81 -15.02
CA ASP A 134 7.61 -2.85 -14.08
C ASP A 134 7.81 -1.52 -13.33
N TYR A 135 8.34 -1.52 -12.11
CA TYR A 135 8.67 -2.72 -11.33
C TYR A 135 7.40 -3.38 -10.77
N LYS A 136 7.30 -4.71 -10.87
CA LYS A 136 6.17 -5.48 -10.36
C LYS A 136 6.62 -6.69 -9.56
N ASN A 137 5.98 -6.93 -8.42
CA ASN A 137 6.13 -8.18 -7.70
C ASN A 137 4.99 -8.37 -6.68
N HIS A 138 4.95 -9.54 -6.05
CA HIS A 138 4.19 -9.78 -4.83
C HIS A 138 5.01 -10.61 -3.84
N LEU A 139 4.67 -10.49 -2.57
CA LEU A 139 5.24 -11.21 -1.44
C LEU A 139 4.09 -11.78 -0.62
N THR A 140 4.30 -12.95 -0.02
CA THR A 140 3.36 -13.53 0.95
C THR A 140 4.12 -13.97 2.18
N GLY A 141 3.48 -13.92 3.34
CA GLY A 141 4.13 -14.32 4.57
C GLY A 141 3.17 -14.40 5.75
N SER A 142 3.74 -14.69 6.92
CA SER A 142 3.02 -14.67 8.17
C SER A 142 3.90 -14.20 9.32
N ILE A 143 3.26 -13.66 10.36
CA ILE A 143 3.88 -13.24 11.61
C ILE A 143 2.87 -13.38 12.74
N ASN A 144 3.22 -14.10 13.80
CA ASN A 144 2.40 -14.25 15.01
C ASN A 144 0.92 -14.66 14.72
N GLY A 145 0.69 -15.55 13.76
CA GLY A 145 -0.66 -15.99 13.38
C GLY A 145 -1.41 -15.05 12.44
N ILE A 146 -0.80 -13.95 12.01
CA ILE A 146 -1.34 -13.04 10.99
C ILE A 146 -0.71 -13.40 9.65
N TYR A 147 -1.53 -13.66 8.64
CA TYR A 147 -1.12 -13.99 7.27
C TYR A 147 -1.36 -12.81 6.36
N TYR A 148 -0.51 -12.58 5.38
CA TYR A 148 -0.64 -11.44 4.47
C TYR A 148 -0.15 -11.74 3.05
N SER A 149 -0.65 -10.93 2.11
CA SER A 149 -0.13 -10.79 0.75
C SER A 149 0.09 -9.31 0.48
N ILE A 150 1.29 -8.94 0.03
CA ILE A 150 1.68 -7.59 -0.37
C ILE A 150 2.02 -7.63 -1.85
N GLN A 151 1.53 -6.67 -2.63
CA GLN A 151 1.72 -6.66 -4.06
C GLN A 151 1.81 -5.24 -4.59
N GLY A 152 2.57 -5.07 -5.67
CA GLY A 152 2.52 -3.84 -6.43
C GLY A 152 3.11 -3.93 -7.84
N ASN A 153 2.85 -2.87 -8.61
CA ASN A 153 3.25 -2.72 -10.00
C ASN A 153 3.50 -1.25 -10.32
N ILE A 154 4.38 -0.98 -11.30
CA ILE A 154 5.02 0.32 -11.61
C ILE A 154 5.64 0.99 -10.36
N LEU A 155 6.19 0.14 -9.50
CA LEU A 155 6.89 0.60 -8.32
C LEU A 155 8.26 1.18 -8.68
N LEU A 156 8.77 2.04 -7.80
CA LEU A 156 10.15 2.50 -7.86
C LEU A 156 11.15 1.33 -7.80
N GLY A 157 10.79 0.25 -7.11
CA GLY A 157 11.56 -0.98 -7.06
C GLY A 157 11.02 -1.98 -6.03
N GLN A 158 11.69 -3.13 -5.93
CA GLN A 158 11.38 -4.19 -4.95
C GLN A 158 11.42 -3.67 -3.50
N ASN A 159 12.30 -2.71 -3.25
CA ASN A 159 12.52 -2.10 -1.95
C ASN A 159 11.25 -1.44 -1.37
N ILE A 160 10.29 -1.05 -2.20
CA ILE A 160 8.98 -0.58 -1.74
C ILE A 160 8.22 -1.71 -1.04
N LEU A 161 8.15 -2.90 -1.66
CA LEU A 161 7.45 -4.05 -1.09
C LEU A 161 8.17 -4.59 0.15
N ASP A 162 9.50 -4.65 0.11
CA ASP A 162 10.32 -5.08 1.26
C ASP A 162 10.11 -4.13 2.46
N SER A 163 9.99 -2.83 2.19
CA SER A 163 9.71 -1.81 3.19
C SER A 163 8.31 -1.93 3.80
N MET A 164 7.29 -2.16 2.97
CA MET A 164 5.93 -2.45 3.44
C MET A 164 5.91 -3.70 4.34
N GLU A 165 6.58 -4.78 3.93
CA GLU A 165 6.65 -6.02 4.72
C GLU A 165 7.37 -5.79 6.05
N PHE A 166 8.52 -5.13 6.04
CA PHE A 166 9.29 -4.84 7.23
C PHE A 166 8.46 -4.05 8.26
N MET A 167 7.79 -2.98 7.81
CA MET A 167 6.96 -2.17 8.71
C MET A 167 5.76 -2.96 9.24
N PHE A 168 5.08 -3.75 8.40
CA PHE A 168 3.97 -4.60 8.83
C PHE A 168 4.38 -5.61 9.92
N ARG A 169 5.52 -6.28 9.73
CA ARG A 169 6.02 -7.31 10.63
C ARG A 169 6.49 -6.76 11.97
N ASN A 170 7.17 -5.61 11.95
CA ASN A 170 7.73 -4.97 13.15
C ASN A 170 6.74 -4.06 13.89
N ALA A 171 5.59 -3.74 13.30
CA ALA A 171 4.55 -3.00 13.99
C ALA A 171 3.97 -3.80 15.18
N SER A 172 3.54 -3.06 16.21
CA SER A 172 2.74 -3.57 17.31
C SER A 172 1.29 -3.07 17.19
N GLY A 173 0.40 -3.59 18.03
CA GLY A 173 -1.03 -3.26 17.99
C GLY A 173 -1.87 -4.23 17.16
N ASP A 174 -3.12 -3.84 16.91
CA ASP A 174 -4.11 -4.63 16.18
C ASP A 174 -3.80 -4.72 14.68
N LEU A 175 -4.63 -5.46 13.93
CA LEU A 175 -4.46 -5.61 12.49
C LEU A 175 -4.45 -4.26 11.74
N SER A 176 -5.23 -3.28 12.21
CA SER A 176 -5.29 -1.95 11.59
C SER A 176 -3.98 -1.17 11.78
N CYS A 177 -3.35 -1.27 12.94
CA CYS A 177 -2.03 -0.69 13.22
C CYS A 177 -0.96 -1.24 12.27
N ARG A 178 -0.93 -2.56 12.07
CA ARG A 178 0.03 -3.20 11.17
C ARG A 178 -0.18 -2.81 9.71
N LEU A 179 -1.43 -2.74 9.27
CA LEU A 179 -1.78 -2.29 7.91
C LEU A 179 -1.37 -0.83 7.66
N MET A 180 -1.59 0.05 8.64
CA MET A 180 -1.16 1.45 8.53
C MET A 180 0.37 1.56 8.47
N ALA A 181 1.08 0.80 9.31
CA ALA A 181 2.54 0.73 9.26
C ALA A 181 3.05 0.21 7.90
N ALA A 182 2.39 -0.78 7.30
CA ALA A 182 2.73 -1.26 5.96
C ALA A 182 2.66 -0.14 4.92
N LEU A 183 1.60 0.68 4.93
CA LEU A 183 1.50 1.84 4.03
C LEU A 183 2.63 2.84 4.25
N GLN A 184 3.01 3.09 5.50
CA GLN A 184 4.14 3.98 5.83
C GLN A 184 5.47 3.44 5.30
N GLY A 185 5.61 2.11 5.14
CA GLY A 185 6.73 1.51 4.44
C GLY A 185 6.85 1.94 2.97
N ALA A 186 5.75 2.32 2.32
CA ALA A 186 5.73 2.83 0.94
C ALA A 186 5.63 4.37 0.87
N ASN A 187 5.72 5.08 1.99
CA ASN A 187 5.63 6.54 2.05
C ASN A 187 6.95 7.21 1.63
N VAL A 188 7.26 7.09 0.34
CA VAL A 188 8.39 7.75 -0.32
C VAL A 188 7.94 8.33 -1.65
N VAL A 189 8.53 9.46 -2.05
CA VAL A 189 8.22 10.11 -3.32
C VAL A 189 8.48 9.14 -4.47
N GLY A 190 7.48 8.98 -5.35
CA GLY A 190 7.58 8.11 -6.52
C GLY A 190 7.47 6.61 -6.21
N ALA A 191 6.97 6.22 -5.02
CA ALA A 191 6.70 4.81 -4.71
C ALA A 191 5.87 4.12 -5.82
N ASP A 192 4.80 4.77 -6.27
CA ASP A 192 4.24 4.65 -7.63
C ASP A 192 4.97 5.68 -8.52
N THR A 193 5.72 5.21 -9.51
CA THR A 193 6.69 6.07 -10.22
C THR A 193 6.04 7.22 -10.99
N ARG A 194 4.74 7.13 -11.31
CA ARG A 194 4.02 8.23 -11.96
C ARG A 194 3.82 9.43 -11.03
N CYS A 195 3.83 9.20 -9.71
CA CYS A 195 3.64 10.26 -8.72
C CYS A 195 4.92 11.01 -8.36
N ALA A 196 6.08 10.59 -8.90
CA ALA A 196 7.35 11.30 -8.71
C ALA A 196 7.26 12.78 -9.12
N VAL A 197 6.53 13.08 -10.22
CA VAL A 197 6.35 14.47 -10.71
C VAL A 197 5.49 15.34 -9.78
N TYR A 198 4.71 14.72 -8.89
CA TYR A 198 3.88 15.43 -7.90
C TYR A 198 4.55 15.53 -6.53
N GLY A 199 5.73 14.93 -6.35
CA GLY A 199 6.43 14.91 -5.07
C GLY A 199 5.71 14.08 -4.00
N THR A 200 4.92 13.07 -4.39
CA THR A 200 4.16 12.20 -3.48
C THR A 200 4.39 10.72 -3.78
N SER A 201 3.96 9.86 -2.88
CA SER A 201 3.94 8.40 -3.06
C SER A 201 2.80 7.93 -3.97
N SER A 202 1.68 8.66 -3.93
CA SER A 202 0.38 8.27 -4.49
C SER A 202 -0.57 9.48 -4.61
N LEU A 203 -1.78 9.29 -5.14
CA LEU A 203 -2.90 10.26 -5.17
C LEU A 203 -4.11 9.82 -4.34
N PHE A 204 -4.16 8.57 -3.90
CA PHE A 204 -5.13 8.12 -2.91
C PHE A 204 -4.53 7.04 -2.05
N ALA A 205 -5.04 6.92 -0.83
CA ALA A 205 -4.70 5.83 0.08
C ALA A 205 -5.95 5.42 0.86
N PHE A 206 -6.03 4.16 1.26
CA PHE A 206 -7.13 3.64 2.06
C PHE A 206 -6.67 2.56 3.02
N LEU A 207 -7.46 2.36 4.07
CA LEU A 207 -7.34 1.24 4.99
C LEU A 207 -8.74 0.84 5.45
N LYS A 208 -9.05 -0.45 5.39
CA LYS A 208 -10.26 -1.03 5.98
C LYS A 208 -10.00 -2.35 6.69
N VAL A 209 -10.72 -2.57 7.79
CA VAL A 209 -10.69 -3.80 8.58
C VAL A 209 -12.12 -4.20 8.93
N SER A 210 -12.44 -5.48 8.74
CA SER A 210 -13.69 -6.09 9.17
C SER A 210 -13.45 -7.01 10.36
N GLN A 211 -14.27 -6.83 11.40
CA GLN A 211 -14.44 -7.80 12.47
C GLN A 211 -15.16 -9.05 11.94
N PRO A 212 -15.03 -10.21 12.61
CA PRO A 212 -15.73 -11.43 12.20
C PRO A 212 -17.26 -11.29 12.18
N THR A 213 -17.82 -10.37 12.97
CA THR A 213 -19.27 -10.14 13.07
C THR A 213 -19.78 -9.00 12.19
N ASP A 214 -18.91 -8.32 11.45
CA ASP A 214 -19.33 -7.24 10.56
C ASP A 214 -20.19 -7.77 9.42
N ALA A 215 -21.12 -6.94 8.94
CA ALA A 215 -21.85 -7.25 7.72
C ALA A 215 -20.95 -7.04 6.50
N TYR A 216 -21.15 -7.85 5.46
CA TYR A 216 -20.46 -7.67 4.19
C TYR A 216 -20.64 -6.23 3.66
N ASN A 217 -19.56 -5.63 3.14
CA ASN A 217 -19.46 -4.22 2.74
C ASN A 217 -19.68 -3.15 3.84
N ASN A 218 -19.77 -3.54 5.11
CA ASN A 218 -19.89 -2.61 6.24
C ASN A 218 -18.80 -2.86 7.29
N PRO A 219 -17.51 -2.64 6.96
CA PRO A 219 -16.41 -2.78 7.91
C PRO A 219 -16.55 -1.77 9.06
N SER A 220 -16.30 -2.25 10.27
CA SER A 220 -16.22 -1.45 11.50
C SER A 220 -15.10 -0.41 11.50
N PHE A 221 -14.07 -0.60 10.67
CA PHE A 221 -13.03 0.41 10.44
C PHE A 221 -12.78 0.61 8.95
N LYS A 222 -12.97 1.83 8.47
CA LYS A 222 -12.69 2.24 7.09
C LYS A 222 -12.34 3.71 7.04
N ILE A 223 -11.16 4.01 6.51
CA ILE A 223 -10.67 5.36 6.24
C ILE A 223 -10.10 5.42 4.81
N GLY A 224 -10.14 6.59 4.22
CA GLY A 224 -9.64 6.79 2.86
C GLY A 224 -9.46 8.26 2.54
N VAL A 225 -8.42 8.53 1.77
CA VAL A 225 -8.04 9.87 1.30
C VAL A 225 -7.99 9.85 -0.22
N ARG A 226 -8.44 10.94 -0.84
CA ARG A 226 -8.34 11.18 -2.28
C ARG A 226 -7.75 12.57 -2.49
N THR A 227 -6.72 12.66 -3.32
CA THR A 227 -6.08 13.90 -3.73
C THR A 227 -6.00 13.95 -5.26
N SER A 228 -5.45 15.04 -5.79
CA SER A 228 -5.15 15.22 -7.21
C SER A 228 -3.69 15.60 -7.36
N GLY A 229 -3.13 15.35 -8.55
CA GLY A 229 -1.75 15.73 -8.86
C GLY A 229 -1.51 17.23 -8.64
N GLY A 230 -0.37 17.57 -8.04
CA GLY A 230 0.06 18.96 -7.83
C GLY A 230 -0.53 19.68 -6.62
N THR A 231 -1.31 19.00 -5.77
CA THR A 231 -1.79 19.60 -4.50
C THR A 231 -0.72 19.66 -3.41
N ASN A 232 0.42 18.98 -3.60
CA ASN A 232 1.47 18.81 -2.60
C ASN A 232 0.96 18.18 -1.28
N ILE A 233 -0.04 17.30 -1.39
CA ILE A 233 -0.61 16.55 -0.24
C ILE A 233 -0.21 15.08 -0.40
N GLU A 234 0.58 14.57 0.54
CA GLU A 234 0.89 13.16 0.65
C GLU A 234 -0.33 12.38 1.20
N PRO A 235 -0.94 11.46 0.41
CA PRO A 235 -2.13 10.75 0.87
C PRO A 235 -1.90 9.84 2.06
N ILE A 236 -0.71 9.24 2.21
CA ILE A 236 -0.42 8.32 3.32
C ILE A 236 -0.31 9.09 4.65
N ASP A 237 0.28 10.29 4.64
CA ASP A 237 0.31 11.18 5.81
C ASP A 237 -1.08 11.66 6.21
N SER A 238 -1.89 12.00 5.20
CA SER A 238 -3.29 12.40 5.42
C SER A 238 -4.12 11.23 5.98
N LEU A 239 -3.87 10.01 5.49
CA LEU A 239 -4.53 8.79 5.99
C LEU A 239 -4.11 8.49 7.43
N GLN A 240 -2.83 8.66 7.76
CA GLN A 240 -2.31 8.55 9.14
C GLN A 240 -3.03 9.52 10.08
N THR A 241 -3.24 10.76 9.66
CA THR A 241 -3.99 11.75 10.45
C THR A 241 -5.42 11.29 10.75
N LEU A 242 -6.11 10.70 9.77
CA LEU A 242 -7.44 10.12 9.98
C LEU A 242 -7.40 8.86 10.87
N PHE A 243 -6.35 8.06 10.73
CA PHE A 243 -6.13 6.85 11.52
C PHE A 243 -5.95 7.19 13.00
N ASP A 244 -5.07 8.14 13.31
CA ASP A 244 -4.73 8.54 14.69
C ASP A 244 -5.92 9.19 15.41
N ALA A 245 -6.83 9.81 14.68
CA ALA A 245 -8.09 10.33 15.24
C ALA A 245 -9.03 9.23 15.75
N GLN A 246 -8.83 7.97 15.35
CA GLN A 246 -9.73 6.84 15.64
C GLN A 246 -9.04 5.67 16.35
N LYS A 247 -7.71 5.55 16.24
CA LYS A 247 -6.94 4.39 16.68
C LYS A 247 -5.72 4.83 17.48
N ASN A 248 -5.36 4.00 18.48
CA ASN A 248 -4.13 4.16 19.25
C ASN A 248 -3.39 2.83 19.28
N CYS A 249 -2.21 2.78 18.68
CA CYS A 249 -1.38 1.57 18.56
C CYS A 249 -0.43 1.35 19.75
N GLY A 250 -0.56 2.12 20.83
CA GLY A 250 0.25 2.01 22.05
C GLY A 250 1.69 2.55 21.93
N ASN A 251 2.35 2.74 23.08
CA ASN A 251 3.65 3.41 23.22
C ASN A 251 4.87 2.54 22.87
N ALA A 252 4.71 1.22 22.71
CA ALA A 252 5.80 0.28 22.38
C ALA A 252 5.93 0.02 20.86
N SER A 253 5.13 0.72 20.05
CA SER A 253 5.17 0.64 18.60
C SER A 253 6.32 1.48 18.05
N ILE A 254 6.71 1.23 16.80
CA ILE A 254 7.16 2.27 15.87
C ILE A 254 6.07 3.35 15.93
N HIS A 255 6.18 4.28 16.86
CA HIS A 255 5.14 5.27 17.10
C HIS A 255 5.17 6.19 15.87
N LEU A 256 4.01 6.36 15.26
CA LEU A 256 3.73 7.39 14.28
C LEU A 256 2.74 8.29 15.02
N PRO A 257 3.19 9.32 15.75
CA PRO A 257 2.35 10.14 16.57
C PRO A 257 1.60 11.13 15.70
N SER A 258 0.41 11.45 16.18
CA SER A 258 -0.64 12.24 15.58
C SER A 258 -0.20 13.62 15.06
N GLY A 259 -0.63 13.95 13.85
CA GLY A 259 -0.52 15.29 13.25
C GLY A 259 0.56 15.42 12.18
N VAL A 260 0.66 16.62 11.60
CA VAL A 260 1.69 16.98 10.59
C VAL A 260 3.03 16.48 11.10
N ASN A 261 3.67 15.57 10.35
CA ASN A 261 4.97 15.03 10.70
C ASN A 261 5.92 16.22 10.96
N PRO A 262 6.28 16.52 12.22
CA PRO A 262 7.06 17.71 12.54
C PRO A 262 8.49 17.53 12.06
N ILE A 263 8.91 16.28 11.85
CA ILE A 263 10.17 15.94 11.25
C ILE A 263 10.03 16.03 9.73
N ASN A 264 11.00 16.66 9.09
CA ASN A 264 11.14 16.63 7.65
C ASN A 264 12.53 16.07 7.33
N ILE A 265 12.56 14.92 6.67
CA ILE A 265 13.80 14.30 6.19
C ILE A 265 13.86 14.43 4.68
N TYR A 266 14.88 15.13 4.18
CA TYR A 266 15.04 15.45 2.76
C TYR A 266 16.52 15.54 2.33
N PRO A 267 16.83 15.36 1.04
CA PRO A 267 15.92 14.86 0.00
C PRO A 267 15.54 13.39 0.24
N ASN A 268 14.36 12.97 -0.21
CA ASN A 268 13.91 11.58 -0.18
C ASN A 268 13.15 11.28 -1.47
N PRO A 269 13.72 10.52 -2.43
CA PRO A 269 15.00 9.80 -2.35
C PRO A 269 16.23 10.69 -2.15
N SER A 270 17.24 10.14 -1.49
CA SER A 270 18.52 10.77 -1.19
C SER A 270 19.65 10.16 -2.00
N CYS A 271 20.72 10.94 -2.14
CA CYS A 271 21.93 10.61 -2.89
C CYS A 271 23.08 10.20 -1.94
N GLY A 272 22.75 9.56 -0.82
CA GLY A 272 23.65 9.24 0.30
C GLY A 272 23.50 10.23 1.45
N ASP A 273 23.42 11.53 1.14
CA ASP A 273 23.24 12.58 2.15
C ASP A 273 21.77 12.95 2.34
N PHE A 274 21.35 13.08 3.60
CA PHE A 274 20.02 13.58 3.97
C PHE A 274 20.10 14.54 5.15
N THR A 275 19.12 15.43 5.24
CA THR A 275 18.96 16.41 6.32
C THR A 275 17.69 16.13 7.08
N LEU A 276 17.83 16.01 8.40
CA LEU A 276 16.70 16.03 9.33
C LEU A 276 16.49 17.48 9.78
N LYS A 277 15.26 17.98 9.61
CA LYS A 277 14.81 19.23 10.19
C LYS A 277 13.86 18.96 11.36
N LEU A 278 14.23 19.47 12.53
CA LEU A 278 13.44 19.45 13.76
C LEU A 278 12.91 20.87 14.09
N PRO A 279 11.63 21.02 14.45
CA PRO A 279 11.04 22.35 14.59
C PRO A 279 11.43 23.08 15.87
N ALA A 280 11.53 22.40 17.01
CA ALA A 280 11.76 23.09 18.30
C ALA A 280 12.46 22.29 19.40
N GLU A 281 12.61 20.96 19.26
CA GLU A 281 13.13 20.13 20.35
C GLU A 281 14.31 19.26 19.93
N SER A 282 15.24 19.11 20.85
CA SER A 282 16.33 18.15 20.77
C SER A 282 15.83 16.74 21.13
N GLY A 283 16.53 15.74 20.65
CA GLY A 283 16.13 14.35 20.86
C GLY A 283 17.22 13.37 20.48
N SER A 284 16.80 12.17 20.11
CA SER A 284 17.67 11.13 19.58
C SER A 284 17.13 10.60 18.26
N MET A 285 18.05 10.18 17.41
CA MET A 285 17.75 9.54 16.14
C MET A 285 18.50 8.23 16.08
N TYR A 286 17.90 7.26 15.41
CA TYR A 286 18.63 6.11 14.89
C TYR A 286 18.10 5.71 13.51
N VAL A 287 18.97 5.09 12.74
CA VAL A 287 18.67 4.58 11.40
C VAL A 287 18.95 3.09 11.39
N VAL A 288 18.00 2.30 10.91
CA VAL A 288 18.20 0.87 10.65
C VAL A 288 17.97 0.54 9.19
N ASP A 289 18.61 -0.51 8.72
CA ASP A 289 18.32 -1.08 7.40
C ASP A 289 17.12 -2.05 7.44
N MET A 290 16.77 -2.60 6.28
CA MET A 290 15.65 -3.55 6.13
C MET A 290 15.87 -4.91 6.84
N LEU A 291 17.07 -5.17 7.37
CA LEU A 291 17.36 -6.33 8.21
C LEU A 291 17.31 -5.97 9.71
N GLY A 292 16.93 -4.74 10.06
CA GLY A 292 16.90 -4.23 11.43
C GLY A 292 18.28 -3.92 12.01
N ARG A 293 19.34 -3.89 11.20
CA ARG A 293 20.70 -3.58 11.68
C ARG A 293 20.83 -2.08 11.87
N LEU A 294 21.36 -1.66 13.02
CA LEU A 294 21.66 -0.26 13.31
C LEU A 294 22.77 0.27 12.39
N ILE A 295 22.46 1.30 11.62
CA ILE A 295 23.37 1.97 10.68
C ILE A 295 23.94 3.25 11.29
N LEU A 296 23.07 4.05 11.90
CA LEU A 296 23.43 5.35 12.47
C LEU A 296 22.68 5.54 13.79
N LYS A 297 23.31 6.17 14.77
CA LYS A 297 22.66 6.67 15.99
C LYS A 297 23.26 8.00 16.38
N SER A 298 22.43 9.00 16.65
CA SER A 298 22.88 10.34 17.03
C SER A 298 21.94 10.99 18.02
N THR A 299 22.48 11.84 18.90
CA THR A 299 21.69 12.91 19.52
C THR A 299 21.49 14.03 18.50
N ILE A 300 20.32 14.65 18.49
CA ILE A 300 19.92 15.67 17.52
C ILE A 300 19.42 16.91 18.25
N GLN A 301 19.73 18.08 17.72
CA GLN A 301 19.31 19.37 18.26
C GLN A 301 18.21 19.96 17.38
N ALA A 302 17.38 20.83 17.95
CA ALA A 302 16.44 21.61 17.16
C ALA A 302 17.14 22.34 16.00
N GLY A 303 16.49 22.44 14.85
CA GLY A 303 17.08 22.96 13.61
C GLY A 303 17.40 21.86 12.60
N MET A 304 18.43 22.10 11.78
CA MET A 304 18.82 21.18 10.70
C MET A 304 20.09 20.43 11.07
N THR A 305 20.08 19.11 10.94
CA THR A 305 21.27 18.27 11.07
C THR A 305 21.37 17.35 9.86
N SER A 306 22.55 17.27 9.25
CA SER A 306 22.80 16.43 8.08
C SER A 306 23.53 15.14 8.45
N PHE A 307 23.20 14.08 7.73
CA PHE A 307 23.71 12.73 7.92
C PHE A 307 23.99 12.09 6.56
N SER A 308 24.83 11.06 6.56
CA SER A 308 25.24 10.35 5.35
C SER A 308 25.11 8.84 5.54
N ILE A 309 24.66 8.15 4.49
CA ILE A 309 24.62 6.69 4.39
C ILE A 309 25.26 6.29 3.06
N ASP A 310 26.37 5.57 3.13
CA ASP A 310 27.19 5.26 1.95
C ASP A 310 26.59 4.18 1.04
N LYS A 311 25.66 3.39 1.58
CA LYS A 311 25.11 2.23 0.87
C LYS A 311 23.72 2.52 0.31
N PRO A 312 23.49 2.30 -0.98
CA PRO A 312 22.15 2.33 -1.55
C PRO A 312 21.21 1.35 -0.85
N GLY A 313 19.95 1.73 -0.70
CA GLY A 313 18.94 0.91 -0.05
C GLY A 313 17.85 1.72 0.64
N MET A 314 16.87 1.01 1.18
CA MET A 314 15.84 1.59 2.04
C MET A 314 16.28 1.53 3.49
N TYR A 315 16.01 2.61 4.22
CA TYR A 315 16.33 2.73 5.64
C TYR A 315 15.16 3.33 6.40
N MET A 316 14.96 2.84 7.61
CA MET A 316 14.00 3.40 8.54
C MET A 316 14.73 4.38 9.45
N VAL A 317 14.34 5.65 9.40
CA VAL A 317 14.80 6.67 10.34
C VAL A 317 13.78 6.82 11.45
N THR A 318 14.20 6.59 12.69
CA THR A 318 13.38 6.84 13.88
C THR A 318 13.94 8.03 14.63
N VAL A 319 13.05 8.97 14.96
CA VAL A 319 13.37 10.21 15.66
C VAL A 319 12.52 10.30 16.91
N SER A 320 13.14 10.36 18.08
CA SER A 320 12.45 10.45 19.38
C SER A 320 12.79 11.77 20.09
N THR A 321 11.77 12.54 20.45
CA THR A 321 11.84 13.73 21.31
C THR A 321 10.90 13.58 22.51
N ASN A 322 10.75 14.62 23.33
CA ASN A 322 9.81 14.62 24.45
C ASN A 322 8.33 14.67 23.98
N LEU A 323 8.10 15.15 22.76
CA LEU A 323 6.76 15.25 22.15
C LEU A 323 6.31 13.93 21.52
N GLY A 324 7.23 13.00 21.23
CA GLY A 324 6.88 11.75 20.59
C GLY A 324 8.04 11.07 19.90
N THR A 325 7.75 9.98 19.22
CA THR A 325 8.69 9.28 18.35
C THR A 325 8.10 9.22 16.97
N TRP A 326 8.79 9.67 15.92
CA TRP A 326 8.35 9.62 14.53
C TRP A 326 9.22 8.67 13.74
N VAL A 327 8.64 8.09 12.70
CA VAL A 327 9.35 7.21 11.78
C VAL A 327 9.10 7.65 10.35
N GLN A 328 10.17 7.69 9.56
CA GLN A 328 10.10 7.98 8.13
C GLN A 328 11.06 7.04 7.39
N MET A 329 10.59 6.47 6.29
CA MET A 329 11.42 5.71 5.38
C MET A 329 12.21 6.66 4.47
N ILE A 330 13.50 6.37 4.28
CA ILE A 330 14.32 7.05 3.28
C ILE A 330 14.84 6.04 2.27
N LEU A 331 14.79 6.41 1.00
CA LEU A 331 15.51 5.72 -0.07
C LEU A 331 16.87 6.40 -0.26
N VAL A 332 17.95 5.64 -0.23
CA VAL A 332 19.28 6.05 -0.68
C VAL A 332 19.51 5.40 -2.03
N ASP A 333 19.62 6.21 -3.08
CA ASP A 333 19.80 5.71 -4.44
C ASP A 333 21.28 5.44 -4.74
N ALA A 334 21.54 4.48 -5.63
CA ALA A 334 22.85 4.29 -6.22
C ALA A 334 23.01 5.29 -7.36
N HIS A 335 23.92 6.25 -7.23
CA HIS A 335 24.31 7.10 -8.36
C HIS A 335 24.77 6.28 -9.57
#